data_AF-A0A929C6H5-F1
#
_entry.id   AF-A0A929C6H5-F1
#
_cell.length_a   1.000
_cell.length_b   1.000
_cell.length_c   1.000
_cell.angle_alpha   90.00
_cell.angle_beta   90.00
_cell.angle_gamma   90.00
#
_symmetry.space_group_name_H-M   'P 1'
#
loop_
_entity.id
_entity.type
_entity.pdbx_description
1 polymer ?
#
loop_
_entity_poly.entity_id
_entity_poly.type
_entity_poly.pdbx_seq_one_letter_code
_entity_poly.pdbx_strand_id
1 'polypeptide(L)'
;ILDSPAMVLIGTKISSVGLKKCGMCGFKNCDEKNKFPEIPCVFNTGDLGIAIGSAVSVAMDNRVDNRIMYTAGQAVIELGLLGEDVKIVYVIPLSATSKNPFFDRK
;
A
#
# COMPACT_ATOMS: atom_id res chain seq x y z
N ILE A 1 16.69 3.05 0.63
CA ILE A 1 16.21 2.25 -0.53
C ILE A 1 17.38 1.60 -1.26
N LEU A 2 18.38 2.36 -1.71
CA LEU A 2 19.49 1.79 -2.50
C LEU A 2 20.27 0.70 -1.75
N ASP A 3 20.31 0.79 -0.42
CA ASP A 3 20.95 -0.22 0.45
C ASP A 3 20.01 -1.38 0.84
N SER A 4 18.85 -1.51 0.20
CA SER A 4 17.87 -2.58 0.47
C SER A 4 17.90 -3.63 -0.64
N PRO A 5 18.33 -4.88 -0.39
CA PRO A 5 18.48 -5.90 -1.42
C PRO A 5 17.17 -6.40 -2.02
N ALA A 6 16.04 -6.22 -1.32
CA ALA A 6 14.73 -6.64 -1.77
C ALA A 6 13.66 -5.60 -1.42
N MET A 7 12.58 -5.60 -2.20
CA MET A 7 11.41 -4.76 -1.97
C MET A 7 10.14 -5.58 -2.18
N VAL A 8 9.17 -5.41 -1.29
CA VAL A 8 7.83 -5.99 -1.41
C VAL A 8 6.87 -4.90 -1.86
N LEU A 9 6.15 -5.16 -2.95
CA LEU A 9 5.15 -4.25 -3.50
C LEU A 9 3.78 -4.78 -3.11
N ILE A 10 2.96 -3.96 -2.46
CA ILE A 10 1.59 -4.31 -2.12
C ILE A 10 0.68 -3.19 -2.61
N GLY A 11 -0.32 -3.56 -3.42
CA GLY A 11 -1.27 -2.61 -3.97
C GLY A 11 -2.67 -3.15 -4.03
N THR A 12 -3.62 -2.24 -4.23
CA THR A 12 -5.03 -2.57 -4.39
C THR A 12 -5.67 -1.80 -5.54
N LYS A 13 -6.74 -2.38 -6.08
CA LYS A 13 -7.60 -1.74 -7.08
C LYS A 13 -8.62 -0.86 -6.36
N ILE A 14 -9.15 0.14 -7.06
CA ILE A 14 -10.28 0.91 -6.53
C ILE A 14 -11.56 0.15 -6.86
N SER A 15 -12.16 -0.46 -5.84
CA SER A 15 -13.46 -1.11 -5.95
C SER A 15 -14.40 -0.55 -4.90
N SER A 16 -15.67 -0.95 -4.91
CA SER A 16 -16.57 -0.73 -3.79
C SER A 16 -17.07 -2.08 -3.29
N VAL A 17 -17.43 -2.14 -2.01
CA VAL A 17 -17.94 -3.36 -1.38
C VAL A 17 -19.45 -3.55 -1.57
N GLY A 18 -20.13 -2.65 -2.30
CA GLY A 18 -21.55 -2.79 -2.65
C GLY A 18 -22.55 -2.58 -1.51
N LEU A 19 -22.18 -1.83 -0.46
CA LEU A 19 -23.05 -1.60 0.71
C LEU A 19 -24.11 -0.51 0.46
N LYS A 20 -25.37 -0.83 0.78
CA LYS A 20 -26.53 0.07 0.58
C LYS A 20 -26.55 1.31 1.48
N LYS A 21 -25.91 1.25 2.66
CA LYS A 21 -25.96 2.29 3.70
C LYS A 21 -24.56 2.66 4.22
N CYS A 22 -23.54 2.66 3.35
CA CYS A 22 -22.17 3.03 3.72
C CYS A 22 -21.80 4.38 3.08
N GLY A 23 -21.33 5.35 3.88
CA GLY A 23 -20.87 6.65 3.39
C GLY A 23 -19.48 7.07 3.86
N MET A 24 -18.66 6.11 4.30
CA MET A 24 -17.36 6.41 4.92
C MET A 24 -16.32 7.04 3.98
N CYS A 25 -16.52 6.93 2.66
CA CYS A 25 -15.69 7.59 1.65
C CYS A 25 -16.23 8.98 1.23
N GLY A 26 -17.25 9.50 1.92
CA GLY A 26 -17.82 10.82 1.66
C GLY A 26 -19.04 10.85 0.73
N PHE A 27 -19.37 9.73 0.07
CA PHE A 27 -20.60 9.59 -0.73
C PHE A 27 -21.77 9.07 0.11
N LYS A 28 -23.01 9.19 -0.38
CA LYS A 28 -24.21 8.71 0.30
C LYS A 28 -24.26 7.19 0.44
N ASN A 29 -23.84 6.47 -0.60
CA ASN A 29 -23.82 5.01 -0.67
C ASN A 29 -22.85 4.50 -1.76
N CYS A 30 -22.69 3.18 -1.87
CA CYS A 30 -21.80 2.60 -2.90
C CYS A 30 -22.28 2.87 -4.34
N ASP A 31 -23.59 3.01 -4.58
CA ASP A 31 -24.11 3.31 -5.92
C ASP A 31 -23.68 4.70 -6.40
N GLU A 32 -23.68 5.69 -5.49
CA GLU A 32 -23.15 7.01 -5.78
C GLU A 32 -21.62 6.99 -5.93
N LYS A 33 -20.90 6.29 -5.04
CA LYS A 33 -19.44 6.14 -5.13
C LYS A 33 -19.00 5.54 -6.46
N ASN A 34 -19.73 4.57 -6.99
CA ASN A 34 -19.40 3.91 -8.26
C ASN A 34 -19.43 4.85 -9.48
N LYS A 35 -20.05 6.03 -9.36
CA LYS A 35 -20.00 7.09 -10.38
C LYS A 35 -18.66 7.85 -10.38
N PHE A 36 -17.83 7.67 -9.36
CA PHE A 36 -16.54 8.32 -9.17
C PHE A 36 -15.44 7.26 -9.03
N PRO A 37 -15.02 6.61 -10.13
CA PRO A 37 -14.11 5.45 -10.09
C PRO A 37 -12.72 5.76 -9.54
N GLU A 38 -12.27 7.02 -9.64
CA GLU A 38 -10.95 7.45 -9.14
C GLU A 38 -10.93 7.67 -7.61
N ILE A 39 -12.08 7.72 -6.95
CA ILE A 39 -12.14 7.94 -5.50
C ILE A 39 -12.05 6.59 -4.78
N PRO A 40 -11.05 6.39 -3.91
CA PRO A 40 -10.85 5.12 -3.24
C PRO A 40 -11.98 4.81 -2.24
N CYS A 41 -12.34 3.53 -2.15
CA CYS A 41 -13.19 3.06 -1.06
C CYS A 41 -12.36 2.87 0.21
N VAL A 42 -12.89 3.33 1.34
CA VAL A 42 -12.28 3.17 2.68
C VAL A 42 -11.95 1.71 3.00
N PHE A 43 -12.76 0.75 2.54
CA PHE A 43 -12.49 -0.67 2.81
C PHE A 43 -11.27 -1.17 2.06
N ASN A 44 -11.14 -0.88 0.76
CA ASN A 44 -9.97 -1.35 0.00
C ASN A 44 -8.66 -0.72 0.51
N THR A 45 -8.68 0.56 0.90
CA THR A 45 -7.50 1.20 1.51
C THR A 45 -7.23 0.68 2.91
N GLY A 46 -8.27 0.40 3.70
CA GLY A 46 -8.16 -0.23 5.02
C GLY A 46 -7.56 -1.64 4.93
N ASP A 47 -8.08 -2.48 4.04
CA ASP A 47 -7.59 -3.84 3.79
C ASP A 47 -6.14 -3.83 3.31
N LEU A 48 -5.77 -2.87 2.43
CA LEU A 48 -4.39 -2.66 2.02
C LEU A 48 -3.50 -2.31 3.23
N GLY A 49 -3.97 -1.44 4.13
CA GLY A 49 -3.27 -1.11 5.37
C GLY A 49 -3.07 -2.32 6.28
N ILE A 50 -4.07 -3.19 6.41
CA ILE A 50 -3.97 -4.45 7.16
C ILE A 50 -2.92 -5.35 6.53
N ALA A 51 -2.96 -5.55 5.21
CA ALA A 51 -2.00 -6.38 4.48
C ALA A 51 -0.56 -5.87 4.66
N ILE A 52 -0.36 -4.55 4.55
CA ILE A 52 0.94 -3.90 4.79
C ILE A 52 1.39 -4.13 6.24
N GLY A 53 0.50 -3.91 7.22
CA GLY A 53 0.76 -4.13 8.64
C GLY A 53 1.22 -5.55 8.93
N SER A 54 0.51 -6.55 8.41
CA SER A 54 0.89 -7.95 8.53
C SER A 54 2.26 -8.24 7.91
N ALA A 55 2.54 -7.70 6.72
CA ALA A 55 3.82 -7.91 6.04
C ALA A 55 5.00 -7.32 6.83
N VAL A 56 4.88 -6.09 7.32
CA VAL A 56 5.95 -5.46 8.11
C VAL A 56 6.16 -6.13 9.47
N SER A 57 5.09 -6.63 10.09
CA SER A 57 5.17 -7.41 11.34
C SER A 57 5.96 -8.70 11.14
N VAL A 58 5.67 -9.47 10.08
CA VAL A 58 6.42 -10.71 9.78
C VAL A 58 7.89 -10.42 9.52
N ALA A 59 8.20 -9.34 8.79
CA ALA A 59 9.59 -8.92 8.58
C ALA A 59 10.28 -8.55 9.91
N MET A 60 9.59 -7.81 10.78
CA MET A 60 10.09 -7.44 12.12
C MET A 60 10.31 -8.64 13.04
N ASP A 61 9.42 -9.63 13.01
CA ASP A 61 9.56 -10.87 13.78
C ASP A 61 10.82 -11.65 13.37
N ASN A 62 11.18 -11.56 12.09
CA ASN A 62 12.43 -12.12 11.53
C ASN A 62 13.62 -11.17 11.60
N ARG A 63 13.50 -10.05 12.33
CA ARG A 63 14.57 -9.04 12.51
C ARG A 63 15.07 -8.41 11.21
N VAL A 64 14.21 -8.37 10.19
CA VAL A 64 14.48 -7.71 8.91
C VAL A 64 14.01 -6.26 8.99
N ASP A 65 14.95 -5.33 8.95
CA ASP A 65 14.66 -3.90 8.92
C ASP A 65 13.79 -3.56 7.72
N ASN A 66 12.77 -2.73 7.92
CA ASN A 66 11.87 -2.32 6.85
C ASN A 66 11.25 -0.94 7.10
N ARG A 67 10.66 -0.36 6.05
CA ARG A 67 9.90 0.90 6.12
C ARG A 67 8.85 0.95 5.04
N ILE A 68 7.64 1.38 5.36
CA ILE A 68 6.57 1.59 4.37
C ILE A 68 6.85 2.90 3.61
N MET A 69 6.88 2.85 2.28
CA MET A 69 7.24 3.99 1.44
C MET A 69 6.18 4.30 0.38
N TYR A 70 5.63 5.52 0.44
CA TYR A 70 4.66 6.05 -0.52
C TYR A 70 5.29 6.40 -1.87
N THR A 71 6.42 7.11 -1.85
CA THR A 71 7.07 7.62 -3.07
C THR A 71 7.51 6.50 -4.00
N ALA A 72 8.05 5.41 -3.44
CA ALA A 72 8.35 4.21 -4.21
C ALA A 72 7.09 3.56 -4.81
N GLY A 73 5.96 3.63 -4.10
CA GLY A 73 4.66 3.17 -4.62
C GLY A 73 4.17 3.97 -5.82
N GLN A 74 4.37 5.30 -5.82
CA GLN A 74 4.07 6.14 -6.99
C GLN A 74 4.91 5.74 -8.20
N ALA A 75 6.21 5.51 -8.02
CA ALA A 75 7.08 5.03 -9.09
C ALA A 75 6.62 3.66 -9.65
N VAL A 76 6.14 2.76 -8.79
CA VAL A 76 5.60 1.45 -9.22
C VAL A 76 4.34 1.62 -10.09
N ILE A 77 3.48 2.58 -9.77
CA ILE A 77 2.29 2.90 -10.56
C ILE A 77 2.70 3.47 -11.92
N GLU A 78 3.63 4.44 -11.95
CA GLU A 78 4.14 5.04 -13.19
C GLU A 78 4.79 4.01 -14.12
N LEU A 79 5.48 3.03 -13.54
CA LEU A 79 6.13 1.93 -14.26
C LEU A 79 5.15 0.79 -14.64
N GLY A 80 3.91 0.82 -14.16
CA GLY A 80 2.90 -0.19 -14.49
C GLY A 80 3.19 -1.61 -13.98
N LEU A 81 4.06 -1.78 -12.97
CA LEU A 81 4.59 -3.11 -12.59
C LEU A 81 3.54 -4.07 -12.02
N LEU A 82 2.43 -3.54 -11.50
CA LEU A 82 1.30 -4.34 -10.96
C LEU A 82 0.07 -4.34 -11.89
N GLY A 83 0.23 -3.87 -13.13
CA GLY A 83 -0.87 -3.67 -14.08
C GLY A 83 -1.65 -2.38 -13.87
N GLU A 84 -2.38 -1.96 -14.90
CA GLU A 84 -3.03 -0.64 -14.96
C GLU A 84 -4.20 -0.46 -13.99
N ASP A 85 -4.80 -1.57 -13.54
CA ASP A 85 -5.95 -1.59 -12.63
C ASP A 85 -5.58 -1.26 -11.18
N VAL A 86 -4.31 -1.44 -10.80
CA VAL A 86 -3.84 -1.20 -9.44
C VAL A 86 -3.53 0.29 -9.29
N LYS A 87 -4.29 0.99 -8.44
CA LYS A 87 -4.22 2.46 -8.33
C LYS A 87 -3.58 2.96 -7.04
N ILE A 88 -3.46 2.10 -6.03
CA ILE A 88 -2.89 2.48 -4.73
C ILE A 88 -1.86 1.43 -4.37
N VAL A 89 -0.61 1.86 -4.24
CA VAL A 89 0.54 0.98 -3.99
C VAL A 89 1.41 1.56 -2.89
N TYR A 90 1.87 0.70 -2.00
CA TYR A 90 2.96 0.98 -1.09
C TYR A 90 4.08 -0.03 -1.32
N VAL A 91 5.30 0.40 -1.05
CA VAL A 91 6.47 -0.46 -1.16
C VAL A 91 7.14 -0.58 0.19
N ILE A 92 7.58 -1.79 0.51
CA ILE A 92 8.28 -2.15 1.73
C ILE A 92 9.68 -2.64 1.32
N PRO A 93 10.69 -1.75 1.21
CA PRO A 93 12.07 -2.18 1.17
C PRO A 93 12.44 -2.98 2.44
N LEU A 94 13.21 -4.04 2.24
CA LEU A 94 13.67 -4.95 3.27
C LEU A 94 15.20 -4.91 3.34
N SER A 95 15.76 -4.91 4.56
CA SER A 95 17.20 -5.02 4.77
C SER A 95 17.55 -5.96 5.92
N ALA A 96 18.55 -6.79 5.71
CA ALA A 96 19.16 -7.66 6.72
C ALA A 96 20.66 -7.34 6.86
N THR A 97 20.98 -6.05 6.82
CA THR A 97 22.35 -5.52 6.90
C THR A 97 22.75 -5.26 8.36
N SER A 98 24.04 -5.04 8.62
CA SER A 98 24.56 -4.76 9.97
C SER A 98 24.05 -3.45 10.59
N LYS A 99 23.56 -2.53 9.75
CA LYS A 99 22.92 -1.28 10.16
C LYS A 99 21.56 -1.15 9.49
N ASN A 100 20.65 -0.48 10.17
CA ASN A 100 19.33 -0.17 9.62
C ASN A 100 19.43 1.06 8.69
N PRO A 101 19.28 0.89 7.36
CA PRO A 101 19.44 1.98 6.39
C PRO A 101 18.28 2.97 6.38
N PHE A 102 17.21 2.73 7.14
CA PHE A 102 16.02 3.58 7.21
C PHE A 102 16.06 4.61 8.33
N PHE A 103 16.94 4.41 9.31
CA PHE A 103 17.13 5.27 10.48
C PHE A 103 18.58 5.77 10.63
N ASP A 104 19.53 5.21 9.89
CA ASP A 104 20.88 5.77 9.81
C ASP A 104 20.82 7.15 9.11
N ARG A 105 21.26 8.18 9.83
CA ARG A 105 21.35 9.54 9.31
C ARG A 105 22.76 9.71 8.75
N LYS A 106 22.88 9.86 7.43
CA LYS A 106 24.06 10.52 6.85
C LYS A 106 24.02 12.00 7.14
#